data_AF-A0A258QJQ7-F1
#
_entry.id   AF-A0A258QJQ7-F1
#
_cell.length_a   1.000
_cell.length_b   1.000
_cell.length_c   1.000
_cell.angle_alpha   90.00
_cell.angle_beta   90.00
_cell.angle_gamma   90.00
#
_symmetry.space_group_name_H-M   'P 1'
#
loop_
_entity.id
_entity.type
_entity.pdbx_description
1 polymer ?
#
loop_
_entity_poly.entity_id
_entity_poly.type
_entity_poly.pdbx_seq_one_letter_code
_entity_poly.pdbx_strand_id
1 'polypeptide(L)'
;AMYPDQSLYPVDSVPKMVERINNSFQRADEIQTAKGINKGDAGYIEYFAPIVADAEAGFGGVLNAFELSKALIKQGAAGVHFEDQLSSVKKCGHLGGKVLLPTTESVQKLISARLAADVMGVPTIILARTDAEAADLLTSDYDANDKPFLTGERTAEGFYKTRKGLDQAISRGLAYAAYADMVWCETGTPDLDFARKFAEAIRAKFPGKMLAYNCSPSFNWKKNLDDATIAKFQRELGAMGYKYQFITLAGIHSMWYNMFDLAQDYMQRGMTAYIEKVQEPEFAARDRGYTFVSHQQEVGTGYFDDVTTVIQGGKSSVTALTGSTEEEQFH
;
A
#
# COMPACT_ATOMS: atom_id res chain seq x y z
N ALA A 1 1.05 18.67 5.69
CA ALA A 1 2.49 18.89 5.45
C ALA A 1 2.97 17.89 4.39
N MET A 2 4.02 18.22 3.64
CA MET A 2 4.67 17.32 2.68
C MET A 2 6.00 16.88 3.29
N TYR A 3 6.23 15.57 3.40
CA TYR A 3 7.43 14.99 4.01
C TYR A 3 8.10 13.99 3.06
N PRO A 4 9.43 13.83 3.13
CA PRO A 4 10.09 12.64 2.60
C PRO A 4 9.70 11.40 3.43
N ASP A 5 9.83 10.21 2.83
CA ASP A 5 9.58 8.91 3.49
C ASP A 5 10.69 8.57 4.49
N GLN A 6 10.56 9.10 5.71
CA GLN A 6 11.51 8.95 6.82
C GLN A 6 10.82 8.90 8.20
N SER A 7 9.58 8.38 8.29
CA SER A 7 8.82 8.30 9.56
C SER A 7 8.62 9.64 10.29
N LEU A 8 8.54 10.76 9.55
CA LEU A 8 8.43 12.11 10.13
C LEU A 8 7.00 12.48 10.53
N TYR A 9 6.00 11.82 9.94
CA TYR A 9 4.60 12.16 10.16
C TYR A 9 4.06 11.54 11.46
N PRO A 10 2.96 12.07 12.03
CA PRO A 10 2.34 11.48 13.21
C PRO A 10 1.89 10.03 12.99
N VAL A 11 2.21 9.13 13.93
CA VAL A 11 1.95 7.68 13.83
C VAL A 11 0.50 7.28 13.48
N ASP A 12 -0.47 8.14 13.75
CA ASP A 12 -1.89 7.91 13.45
C ASP A 12 -2.31 8.26 12.02
N SER A 13 -1.38 8.73 11.17
CA SER A 13 -1.67 9.17 9.80
C SER A 13 -2.12 8.01 8.90
N VAL A 14 -1.45 6.86 8.94
CA VAL A 14 -1.85 5.68 8.15
C VAL A 14 -3.18 5.10 8.64
N PRO A 15 -3.42 4.89 9.96
CA PRO A 15 -4.75 4.51 10.46
C PRO A 15 -5.88 5.42 9.96
N LYS A 16 -5.70 6.75 10.00
CA LYS A 16 -6.68 7.70 9.47
C LYS A 16 -6.91 7.55 7.96
N MET A 17 -5.88 7.14 7.21
CA MET A 17 -6.04 6.86 5.78
C MET A 17 -6.83 5.56 5.54
N VAL A 18 -6.55 4.50 6.31
CA VAL A 18 -7.32 3.24 6.24
C VAL A 18 -8.79 3.50 6.54
N GLU A 19 -9.09 4.28 7.59
CA GLU A 19 -10.45 4.71 7.94
C GLU A 19 -11.12 5.42 6.76
N ARG A 20 -10.43 6.37 6.11
CA ARG A 20 -10.97 7.10 4.96
C ARG A 20 -11.28 6.20 3.77
N ILE A 21 -10.41 5.25 3.45
CA ILE A 21 -10.63 4.30 2.35
C ILE A 21 -11.86 3.43 2.65
N ASN A 22 -11.96 2.87 3.86
CA ASN A 22 -13.10 2.06 4.25
C ASN A 22 -14.42 2.85 4.27
N ASN A 23 -14.41 4.12 4.71
CA ASN A 23 -15.58 4.99 4.64
C ASN A 23 -16.00 5.28 3.19
N SER A 24 -15.05 5.42 2.26
CA SER A 24 -15.34 5.54 0.83
C SER A 24 -15.95 4.26 0.25
N PHE A 25 -15.40 3.09 0.61
CA PHE A 25 -16.00 1.79 0.22
C PHE A 25 -17.41 1.63 0.78
N GLN A 26 -17.63 2.00 2.04
CA GLN A 26 -18.94 1.96 2.68
C GLN A 26 -19.94 2.87 1.96
N ARG A 27 -19.58 4.11 1.64
CA ARG A 27 -20.47 5.02 0.91
C ARG A 27 -20.84 4.45 -0.46
N ALA A 28 -19.88 3.88 -1.19
CA ALA A 28 -20.13 3.28 -2.49
C ALA A 28 -21.09 2.07 -2.39
N ASP A 29 -20.91 1.21 -1.39
CA ASP A 29 -21.82 0.09 -1.13
C ASP A 29 -23.22 0.53 -0.67
N GLU A 30 -23.31 1.59 0.14
CA GLU A 30 -24.58 2.21 0.55
C GLU A 30 -25.35 2.77 -0.67
N ILE A 31 -24.67 3.44 -1.59
CA ILE A 31 -25.26 3.95 -2.84
C ILE A 31 -25.75 2.80 -3.71
N GLN A 32 -24.93 1.76 -3.88
CA GLN A 32 -25.27 0.55 -4.64
C GLN A 32 -26.51 -0.15 -4.06
N THR A 33 -26.52 -0.35 -2.74
CA THR A 33 -27.60 -1.04 -2.03
C THR A 33 -28.91 -0.25 -2.09
N ALA A 34 -28.85 1.08 -1.97
CA ALA A 34 -30.04 1.94 -2.12
C ALA A 34 -30.68 1.82 -3.52
N LYS A 35 -29.88 1.53 -4.55
CA LYS A 35 -30.36 1.24 -5.92
C LYS A 35 -30.90 -0.19 -6.08
N GLY A 36 -30.93 -0.99 -5.02
CA GLY A 36 -31.41 -2.37 -5.04
C GLY A 36 -30.45 -3.37 -5.68
N ILE A 37 -29.18 -2.99 -5.90
CA ILE A 37 -28.16 -3.87 -6.47
C ILE A 37 -27.52 -4.64 -5.32
N ASN A 38 -27.81 -5.94 -5.24
CA ASN A 38 -27.34 -6.82 -4.18
C ASN A 38 -26.35 -7.86 -4.73
N LYS A 39 -25.71 -8.59 -3.82
CA LYS A 39 -24.80 -9.67 -4.16
C LYS A 39 -25.50 -10.71 -5.04
N GLY A 40 -25.01 -10.87 -6.26
CA GLY A 40 -25.56 -11.79 -7.28
C GLY A 40 -26.28 -11.08 -8.42
N ASP A 41 -26.62 -9.79 -8.26
CA ASP A 41 -27.23 -8.99 -9.31
C ASP A 41 -26.20 -8.56 -10.36
N ALA A 42 -26.68 -8.29 -11.57
CA ALA A 42 -25.86 -7.71 -12.62
C ALA A 42 -25.38 -6.31 -12.20
N GLY A 43 -24.07 -6.06 -12.31
CA GLY A 43 -23.47 -4.79 -11.92
C GLY A 43 -23.07 -4.68 -10.43
N TYR A 44 -23.26 -5.72 -9.62
CA TYR A 44 -22.78 -5.74 -8.24
C TYR A 44 -21.24 -5.67 -8.17
N ILE A 45 -20.74 -4.75 -7.35
CA ILE A 45 -19.32 -4.55 -7.03
C ILE A 45 -19.10 -4.86 -5.54
N GLU A 46 -18.11 -5.70 -5.27
CA GLU A 46 -17.58 -5.92 -3.91
C GLU A 46 -16.61 -4.77 -3.58
N TYR A 47 -17.12 -3.73 -2.93
CA TYR A 47 -16.33 -2.52 -2.62
C TYR A 47 -15.32 -2.73 -1.50
N PHE A 48 -15.56 -3.64 -0.55
CA PHE A 48 -14.70 -3.84 0.61
C PHE A 48 -13.46 -4.68 0.28
N ALA A 49 -12.65 -4.19 -0.66
CA ALA A 49 -11.38 -4.77 -1.01
C ALA A 49 -10.42 -4.75 0.20
N PRO A 50 -9.63 -5.82 0.45
CA PRO A 50 -8.75 -5.89 1.61
C PRO A 50 -7.61 -4.86 1.50
N ILE A 51 -7.46 -4.04 2.54
CA ILE A 51 -6.39 -3.04 2.62
C ILE A 51 -5.16 -3.65 3.31
N VAL A 52 -4.01 -3.64 2.63
CA VAL A 52 -2.71 -3.91 3.24
C VAL A 52 -2.02 -2.59 3.53
N ALA A 53 -1.79 -2.29 4.80
CA ALA A 53 -1.30 -0.99 5.26
C ALA A 53 0.19 -1.03 5.67
N ASP A 54 0.86 0.11 5.45
CA ASP A 54 2.25 0.34 5.83
C ASP A 54 2.35 0.73 7.31
N ALA A 55 3.04 -0.08 8.11
CA ALA A 55 3.36 0.24 9.50
C ALA A 55 4.82 0.72 9.68
N GLU A 56 5.53 0.94 8.57
CA GLU A 56 6.94 1.32 8.46
C GLU A 56 7.83 0.45 9.36
N ALA A 57 8.73 1.06 10.10
CA ALA A 57 9.52 0.43 11.14
C ALA A 57 8.79 0.36 12.49
N GLY A 58 7.48 0.64 12.55
CA GLY A 58 6.67 0.60 13.77
C GLY A 58 6.79 1.81 14.70
N PHE A 59 7.36 2.92 14.23
CA PHE A 59 7.45 4.20 14.96
C PHE A 59 8.10 4.11 16.36
N GLY A 60 9.00 3.16 16.56
CA GLY A 60 9.69 2.95 17.83
C GLY A 60 9.96 1.48 18.14
N GLY A 61 9.71 1.10 19.39
CA GLY A 61 9.92 -0.25 19.91
C GLY A 61 8.70 -1.16 19.77
N VAL A 62 8.72 -2.29 20.47
CA VAL A 62 7.65 -3.31 20.40
C VAL A 62 6.27 -2.79 20.81
N LEU A 63 6.19 -1.88 21.79
CA LEU A 63 4.91 -1.30 22.24
C LEU A 63 4.32 -0.34 21.21
N ASN A 64 5.16 0.40 20.47
CA ASN A 64 4.71 1.24 19.37
C ASN A 64 4.17 0.37 18.22
N ALA A 65 4.86 -0.72 17.89
CA ALA A 65 4.38 -1.69 16.90
C ALA A 65 3.03 -2.33 17.30
N PHE A 66 2.84 -2.63 18.59
CA PHE A 66 1.58 -3.16 19.12
C PHE A 66 0.42 -2.18 18.92
N GLU A 67 0.58 -0.94 19.39
CA GLU A 67 -0.48 0.06 19.32
C GLU A 67 -0.76 0.50 17.88
N LEU A 68 0.26 0.62 17.03
CA LEU A 68 0.05 0.89 15.60
C LEU A 68 -0.71 -0.26 14.91
N SER A 69 -0.35 -1.52 15.20
CA SER A 69 -1.09 -2.68 14.67
C SER A 69 -2.55 -2.64 15.10
N LYS A 70 -2.84 -2.39 16.38
CA LYS A 70 -4.22 -2.23 16.87
C LYS A 70 -4.94 -1.07 16.18
N ALA A 71 -4.28 0.06 15.99
CA ALA A 71 -4.87 1.22 15.33
C ALA A 71 -5.24 0.90 13.88
N LEU A 72 -4.35 0.24 13.13
CA LEU A 72 -4.62 -0.19 11.75
C LEU A 72 -5.77 -1.21 11.70
N ILE A 73 -5.75 -2.21 12.59
CA ILE A 73 -6.80 -3.23 12.69
C ILE A 73 -8.15 -2.59 13.00
N LYS A 74 -8.19 -1.68 13.98
CA LYS A 74 -9.42 -0.98 14.38
C LYS A 74 -10.05 -0.22 13.22
N GLN A 75 -9.24 0.31 12.30
CA GLN A 75 -9.72 1.03 11.12
C GLN A 75 -10.01 0.11 9.93
N GLY A 76 -9.87 -1.21 10.07
CA GLY A 76 -10.26 -2.20 9.06
C GLY A 76 -9.13 -2.58 8.08
N ALA A 77 -7.86 -2.47 8.47
CA ALA A 77 -6.77 -3.04 7.68
C ALA A 77 -6.84 -4.58 7.70
N ALA A 78 -6.79 -5.20 6.52
CA ALA A 78 -6.76 -6.66 6.36
C ALA A 78 -5.35 -7.23 6.55
N GLY A 79 -4.32 -6.45 6.24
CA GLY A 79 -2.93 -6.79 6.48
C GLY A 79 -2.09 -5.58 6.86
N VAL A 80 -0.97 -5.84 7.54
CA VAL A 80 0.00 -4.82 7.93
C VAL A 80 1.41 -5.30 7.62
N HIS A 81 2.28 -4.40 7.15
CA HIS A 81 3.68 -4.73 6.93
C HIS A 81 4.62 -3.93 7.83
N PHE A 82 5.64 -4.61 8.35
CA PHE A 82 6.71 -4.03 9.17
C PHE A 82 8.06 -4.28 8.52
N GLU A 83 8.94 -3.28 8.55
CA GLU A 83 10.30 -3.37 8.04
C GLU A 83 11.36 -3.40 9.14
N ASP A 84 12.50 -4.02 8.86
CA ASP A 84 13.61 -4.24 9.80
C ASP A 84 14.54 -3.03 9.97
N GLN A 85 14.09 -1.82 9.65
CA GLN A 85 14.86 -0.59 9.82
C GLN A 85 14.74 -0.01 11.25
N LEU A 86 15.72 0.80 11.65
CA LEU A 86 15.67 1.63 12.84
C LEU A 86 14.72 2.82 12.60
N SER A 87 13.63 2.90 13.39
CA SER A 87 12.56 3.88 13.18
C SER A 87 13.01 5.34 13.19
N SER A 88 13.99 5.71 14.03
CA SER A 88 14.48 7.10 14.13
C SER A 88 15.26 7.58 12.90
N VAL A 89 15.67 6.65 12.03
CA VAL A 89 16.41 6.94 10.80
C VAL A 89 15.83 6.18 9.61
N LYS A 90 14.54 5.81 9.67
CA LYS A 90 13.83 5.13 8.59
C LYS A 90 14.02 5.85 7.26
N LYS A 91 14.05 5.09 6.17
CA LYS A 91 14.07 5.60 4.80
C LYS A 91 13.12 4.79 3.91
N CYS A 92 12.72 5.39 2.79
CA CYS A 92 12.26 4.61 1.65
C CYS A 92 13.30 3.56 1.27
N GLY A 93 12.83 2.36 0.92
CA GLY A 93 13.69 1.23 0.56
C GLY A 93 14.66 1.48 -0.59
N HIS A 94 14.39 2.49 -1.42
CA HIS A 94 15.20 2.88 -2.58
C HIS A 94 16.12 4.07 -2.30
N LEU A 95 16.22 4.52 -1.05
CA LEU A 95 17.16 5.56 -0.62
C LEU A 95 18.39 4.93 0.07
N GLY A 96 19.50 5.67 0.07
CA GLY A 96 20.69 5.32 0.83
C GLY A 96 20.55 5.62 2.34
N GLY A 97 21.52 5.15 3.13
CA GLY A 97 21.59 5.44 4.56
C GLY A 97 20.57 4.69 5.42
N LYS A 98 20.09 3.53 4.95
CA LYS A 98 19.23 2.63 5.73
C LYS A 98 20.03 1.97 6.85
N VAL A 99 19.47 1.94 8.05
CA VAL A 99 20.06 1.29 9.23
C VAL A 99 19.14 0.16 9.66
N LEU A 100 19.63 -1.07 9.65
CA LEU A 100 18.92 -2.25 10.11
C LEU A 100 18.91 -2.32 11.63
N LEU A 101 17.84 -2.91 12.18
CA LEU A 101 17.81 -3.46 13.53
C LEU A 101 18.36 -4.89 13.54
N PRO A 102 18.85 -5.40 14.68
CA PRO A 102 19.20 -6.80 14.84
C PRO A 102 17.99 -7.69 14.53
N THR A 103 18.24 -8.85 13.93
CA THR A 103 17.21 -9.77 13.44
C THR A 103 16.15 -10.07 14.51
N THR A 104 16.56 -10.29 15.76
CA THR A 104 15.70 -10.57 16.90
C THR A 104 14.75 -9.42 17.22
N GLU A 105 15.16 -8.16 17.08
CA GLU A 105 14.28 -7.01 17.35
C GLU A 105 13.17 -6.88 16.31
N SER A 106 13.50 -7.15 15.04
CA SER A 106 12.52 -7.21 13.96
C SER A 106 11.52 -8.35 14.20
N VAL A 107 12.00 -9.54 14.61
CA VAL A 107 11.13 -10.66 15.01
C VAL A 107 10.21 -10.27 16.17
N GLN A 108 10.71 -9.57 17.19
CA GLN A 108 9.89 -9.12 18.31
C GLN A 108 8.80 -8.12 17.88
N LYS A 109 9.05 -7.27 16.87
CA LYS A 109 8.01 -6.41 16.29
C LYS A 109 6.95 -7.22 15.54
N LEU A 110 7.33 -8.26 14.81
CA LEU A 110 6.38 -9.18 14.16
C LEU A 110 5.51 -9.93 15.19
N ILE A 111 6.13 -10.42 16.29
CA ILE A 111 5.40 -11.04 17.41
C ILE A 111 4.44 -10.03 18.04
N SER A 112 4.87 -8.77 18.21
CA SER A 112 4.03 -7.70 18.74
C SER A 112 2.81 -7.42 17.85
N ALA A 113 3.00 -7.38 16.53
CA ALA A 113 1.90 -7.24 15.57
C ALA A 113 0.93 -8.44 15.61
N ARG A 114 1.45 -9.67 15.77
CA ARG A 114 0.61 -10.87 15.95
C ARG A 114 -0.18 -10.80 17.25
N LEU A 115 0.46 -10.44 18.35
CA LEU A 115 -0.22 -10.28 19.64
C LEU A 115 -1.33 -9.23 19.54
N ALA A 116 -1.13 -8.13 18.81
CA ALA A 116 -2.17 -7.15 18.56
C ALA A 116 -3.37 -7.75 17.82
N ALA A 117 -3.13 -8.53 16.77
CA ALA A 117 -4.19 -9.23 16.03
C ALA A 117 -4.94 -10.24 16.90
N ASP A 118 -4.21 -11.03 17.70
CA ASP A 118 -4.78 -12.03 18.61
C ASP A 118 -5.65 -11.37 19.69
N VAL A 119 -5.18 -10.28 20.30
CA VAL A 119 -5.93 -9.50 21.30
C VAL A 119 -7.20 -8.87 20.70
N MET A 120 -7.12 -8.41 19.45
CA MET A 120 -8.26 -7.84 18.73
C MET A 120 -9.20 -8.92 18.17
N GLY A 121 -8.82 -10.20 18.26
CA GLY A 121 -9.65 -11.34 17.84
C GLY A 121 -9.86 -11.44 16.33
N VAL A 122 -8.91 -10.94 15.53
CA VAL A 122 -9.02 -10.93 14.06
C VAL A 122 -7.79 -11.53 13.38
N PRO A 123 -7.94 -12.27 12.26
CA PRO A 123 -6.85 -12.94 11.58
C PRO A 123 -6.09 -12.01 10.61
N THR A 124 -5.61 -10.86 11.11
CA THR A 124 -4.88 -9.89 10.29
C THR A 124 -3.60 -10.51 9.71
N ILE A 125 -3.36 -10.26 8.42
CA ILE A 125 -2.18 -10.73 7.70
C ILE A 125 -0.96 -9.89 8.10
N ILE A 126 0.13 -10.55 8.48
CA ILE A 126 1.40 -9.91 8.84
C ILE A 126 2.42 -10.15 7.74
N LEU A 127 2.97 -9.05 7.20
CA LEU A 127 4.00 -9.06 6.18
C LEU A 127 5.32 -8.60 6.80
N ALA A 128 6.34 -9.44 6.75
CA ALA A 128 7.69 -9.09 7.17
C ALA A 128 8.51 -8.59 5.99
N ARG A 129 8.95 -7.33 6.07
CA ARG A 129 9.84 -6.72 5.09
C ARG A 129 11.29 -6.70 5.60
N THR A 130 12.23 -7.05 4.74
CA THR A 130 13.66 -6.79 4.96
C THR A 130 14.20 -5.77 3.97
N ASP A 131 15.03 -4.86 4.46
CA ASP A 131 15.73 -3.83 3.68
C ASP A 131 17.22 -4.16 3.44
N ALA A 132 17.66 -5.36 3.83
CA ALA A 132 19.05 -5.80 3.85
C ALA A 132 19.71 -5.98 2.48
N GLU A 133 18.94 -5.93 1.38
CA GLU A 133 19.52 -5.93 0.03
C GLU A 133 20.39 -4.68 -0.19
N ALA A 134 19.94 -3.51 0.28
CA ALA A 134 20.62 -2.24 0.08
C ALA A 134 21.17 -1.59 1.36
N ALA A 135 20.73 -2.01 2.55
CA ALA A 135 21.15 -1.44 3.83
C ALA A 135 22.53 -1.98 4.26
N ASP A 136 23.52 -1.10 4.43
CA ASP A 136 24.89 -1.42 4.85
C ASP A 136 25.23 -0.97 6.27
N LEU A 137 24.23 -0.57 7.07
CA LEU A 137 24.36 -0.21 8.48
C LEU A 137 23.46 -1.08 9.37
N LEU A 138 23.91 -1.36 10.59
CA LEU A 138 23.22 -2.14 11.61
C LEU A 138 23.43 -1.49 12.99
N THR A 139 22.40 -1.45 13.84
CA THR A 139 22.53 -0.79 15.15
C THR A 139 23.40 -1.54 16.16
N SER A 140 23.40 -2.87 16.15
CA SER A 140 24.14 -3.70 17.11
C SER A 140 24.52 -5.07 16.55
N ASP A 141 25.61 -5.65 17.05
CA ASP A 141 26.19 -6.93 16.64
C ASP A 141 25.86 -8.11 17.58
N TYR A 142 24.94 -7.93 18.55
CA TYR A 142 24.67 -8.98 19.54
C TYR A 142 24.01 -10.22 18.93
N ASP A 143 23.25 -10.05 17.85
CA ASP A 143 22.48 -11.13 17.22
C ASP A 143 23.35 -12.04 16.35
N ALA A 144 23.32 -13.35 16.62
CA ALA A 144 24.09 -14.35 15.89
C ALA A 144 23.72 -14.44 14.41
N ASN A 145 22.49 -14.10 14.02
CA ASN A 145 22.04 -14.12 12.63
C ASN A 145 22.71 -13.03 11.78
N ASP A 146 23.14 -11.94 12.42
CA ASP A 146 23.71 -10.77 11.76
C ASP A 146 25.24 -10.79 11.72
N LYS A 147 25.88 -11.46 12.68
CA LYS A 147 27.35 -11.58 12.78
C LYS A 147 28.04 -12.00 11.48
N PRO A 148 27.53 -12.97 10.68
CA PRO A 148 28.16 -13.37 9.43
C PRO A 148 28.25 -12.27 8.37
N PHE A 149 27.56 -11.14 8.53
CA PHE A 149 27.54 -10.04 7.56
C PHE A 149 28.34 -8.82 7.99
N LEU A 150 28.73 -8.74 9.27
CA LEU A 150 29.52 -7.63 9.80
C LEU A 150 30.88 -7.50 9.12
N THR A 151 31.32 -6.27 8.91
CA THR A 151 32.66 -5.97 8.36
C THR A 151 33.71 -5.74 9.44
N GLY A 152 33.28 -5.49 10.68
CA GLY A 152 34.15 -5.07 11.80
C GLY A 152 34.34 -3.55 11.91
N GLU A 153 33.84 -2.77 10.95
CA GLU A 153 33.89 -1.31 10.99
C GLU A 153 32.67 -0.70 11.69
N ARG A 154 32.86 0.48 12.28
CA ARG A 154 31.78 1.30 12.85
C ARG A 154 31.79 2.72 12.28
N THR A 155 30.63 3.37 12.29
CA THR A 155 30.46 4.78 11.91
C THR A 155 30.65 5.71 13.12
N ALA A 156 30.66 7.02 12.88
CA ALA A 156 30.79 8.02 13.95
C ALA A 156 29.57 8.03 14.91
N GLU A 157 28.39 7.71 14.40
CA GLU A 157 27.15 7.52 15.16
C GLU A 157 27.16 6.21 15.97
N GLY A 158 28.14 5.34 15.72
CA GLY A 158 28.29 4.06 16.38
C GLY A 158 27.59 2.89 15.70
N PHE A 159 27.02 3.05 14.51
CA PHE A 159 26.45 1.94 13.75
C PHE A 159 27.54 1.00 13.24
N TYR A 160 27.23 -0.28 13.16
CA TYR A 160 28.11 -1.28 12.56
C TYR A 160 27.88 -1.32 11.05
N LYS A 161 28.96 -1.49 10.28
CA LYS A 161 28.83 -1.74 8.85
C LYS A 161 28.57 -3.23 8.57
N THR A 162 27.67 -3.49 7.63
CA THR A 162 27.27 -4.84 7.21
C THR A 162 27.37 -5.01 5.69
N ARG A 163 27.63 -6.24 5.24
CA ARG A 163 27.60 -6.65 3.84
C ARG A 163 26.16 -6.84 3.38
N LYS A 164 25.59 -5.79 2.81
CA LYS A 164 24.29 -5.79 2.13
C LYS A 164 24.23 -6.76 0.95
N GLY A 165 23.03 -7.20 0.61
CA GLY A 165 22.76 -7.99 -0.60
C GLY A 165 21.86 -9.20 -0.36
N LEU A 166 21.79 -10.06 -1.38
CA LEU A 166 20.89 -11.22 -1.42
C LEU A 166 21.07 -12.16 -0.21
N ASP A 167 22.31 -12.48 0.16
CA ASP A 167 22.59 -13.46 1.23
C ASP A 167 22.08 -12.97 2.59
N GLN A 168 22.28 -11.69 2.90
CA GLN A 168 21.77 -11.09 4.13
C GLN A 168 20.25 -11.01 4.12
N ALA A 169 19.67 -10.62 2.98
CA ALA A 169 18.22 -10.61 2.79
C ALA A 169 17.58 -12.00 2.97
N ILE A 170 18.17 -13.05 2.38
CA ILE A 170 17.72 -14.44 2.56
C ILE A 170 17.82 -14.84 4.03
N SER A 171 18.95 -14.58 4.69
CA SER A 171 19.15 -14.91 6.11
C SER A 171 18.05 -14.31 6.99
N ARG A 172 17.76 -13.02 6.79
CA ARG A 172 16.70 -12.31 7.52
C ARG A 172 15.31 -12.79 7.16
N GLY A 173 15.02 -12.97 5.87
CA GLY A 173 13.75 -13.51 5.41
C GLY A 173 13.43 -14.89 6.00
N LEU A 174 14.44 -15.77 6.13
CA LEU A 174 14.31 -17.07 6.78
C LEU A 174 14.01 -16.96 8.28
N ALA A 175 14.60 -15.97 8.96
CA ALA A 175 14.33 -15.70 10.37
C ALA A 175 12.90 -15.17 10.58
N TYR A 176 12.39 -14.38 9.64
CA TYR A 176 11.06 -13.75 9.73
C TYR A 176 9.92 -14.67 9.31
N ALA A 177 10.17 -15.63 8.41
CA ALA A 177 9.15 -16.49 7.82
C ALA A 177 8.32 -17.30 8.84
N ALA A 178 8.84 -17.59 10.03
CA ALA A 178 8.10 -18.27 11.08
C ALA A 178 7.08 -17.37 11.81
N TYR A 179 7.22 -16.05 11.70
CA TYR A 179 6.46 -15.05 12.45
C TYR A 179 5.57 -14.17 11.56
N ALA A 180 5.61 -14.39 10.25
CA ALA A 180 4.85 -13.62 9.26
C ALA A 180 4.14 -14.53 8.26
N ASP A 181 2.99 -14.08 7.78
CA ASP A 181 2.20 -14.76 6.76
C ASP A 181 2.86 -14.62 5.38
N MET A 182 3.46 -13.46 5.13
CA MET A 182 4.26 -13.19 3.93
C MET A 182 5.63 -12.59 4.25
N VAL A 183 6.60 -12.84 3.38
CA VAL A 183 7.92 -12.21 3.43
C VAL A 183 8.16 -11.38 2.18
N TRP A 184 8.74 -10.19 2.36
CA TRP A 184 9.09 -9.24 1.32
C TRP A 184 10.56 -8.82 1.49
N CYS A 185 11.33 -8.89 0.41
CA CYS A 185 12.63 -8.22 0.32
C CYS A 185 12.49 -7.01 -0.60
N GLU A 186 12.84 -5.81 -0.12
CA GLU A 186 13.02 -4.67 -1.02
C GLU A 186 14.25 -4.89 -1.91
N THR A 187 14.22 -4.41 -3.16
CA THR A 187 15.32 -4.59 -4.13
C THR A 187 15.71 -3.27 -4.79
N GLY A 188 16.97 -3.14 -5.21
CA GLY A 188 17.44 -1.97 -5.95
C GLY A 188 17.01 -1.91 -7.42
N THR A 189 16.60 -3.03 -8.03
CA THR A 189 16.15 -3.11 -9.43
C THR A 189 15.04 -4.16 -9.60
N PRO A 190 14.23 -4.08 -10.69
CA PRO A 190 13.22 -5.08 -11.01
C PRO A 190 13.88 -6.30 -11.68
N ASP A 191 14.46 -7.19 -10.87
CA ASP A 191 15.22 -8.37 -11.33
C ASP A 191 14.52 -9.69 -10.97
N LEU A 192 14.07 -10.44 -11.99
CA LEU A 192 13.43 -11.75 -11.83
C LEU A 192 14.40 -12.85 -11.36
N ASP A 193 15.71 -12.72 -11.63
CA ASP A 193 16.71 -13.69 -11.16
C ASP A 193 16.97 -13.55 -9.66
N PHE A 194 17.11 -12.31 -9.19
CA PHE A 194 17.15 -12.02 -7.76
C PHE A 194 15.88 -12.53 -7.07
N ALA A 195 14.71 -12.20 -7.62
CA ALA A 195 13.42 -12.60 -7.06
C ALA A 195 13.28 -14.13 -6.95
N ARG A 196 13.67 -14.85 -8.01
CA ARG A 196 13.66 -16.31 -8.02
C ARG A 196 14.59 -16.90 -6.96
N LYS A 197 15.85 -16.44 -6.88
CA LYS A 197 16.81 -16.95 -5.87
C LYS A 197 16.33 -16.72 -4.44
N PHE A 198 15.79 -15.54 -4.16
CA PHE A 198 15.20 -15.24 -2.86
C PHE A 198 14.01 -16.18 -2.57
N ALA A 199 13.08 -16.30 -3.52
CA ALA A 199 11.91 -17.14 -3.36
C ALA A 199 12.25 -18.62 -3.15
N GLU A 200 13.17 -19.17 -3.94
CA GLU A 200 13.66 -20.55 -3.82
C GLU A 200 14.28 -20.80 -2.44
N ALA A 201 15.13 -19.90 -1.95
CA ALA A 201 15.77 -20.05 -0.65
C ALA A 201 14.76 -20.03 0.51
N ILE A 202 13.82 -19.08 0.52
CA ILE A 202 12.77 -19.00 1.55
C ILE A 202 11.90 -20.26 1.52
N ARG A 203 11.45 -20.67 0.33
CA ARG A 203 10.49 -21.76 0.15
C ARG A 203 11.11 -23.15 0.30
N ALA A 204 12.43 -23.28 0.15
CA ALA A 204 13.15 -24.51 0.49
C ALA A 204 13.03 -24.85 1.98
N LYS A 205 13.09 -23.84 2.87
CA LYS A 205 12.92 -24.03 4.32
C LYS A 205 11.46 -23.94 4.76
N PHE A 206 10.67 -23.09 4.10
CA PHE A 206 9.24 -22.91 4.39
C PHE A 206 8.39 -23.16 3.13
N PRO A 207 8.16 -24.44 2.77
CA PRO A 207 7.34 -24.78 1.62
C PRO A 207 5.98 -24.09 1.67
N GLY A 208 5.59 -23.45 0.57
CA GLY A 208 4.33 -22.72 0.48
C GLY A 208 4.32 -21.30 1.04
N LYS A 209 5.38 -20.83 1.73
CA LYS A 209 5.45 -19.46 2.24
C LYS A 209 5.15 -18.44 1.14
N MET A 210 4.13 -17.61 1.38
CA MET A 210 3.74 -16.55 0.47
C MET A 210 4.77 -15.42 0.53
N LEU A 211 4.98 -14.79 -0.61
CA LEU A 211 5.91 -13.67 -0.73
C LEU A 211 5.17 -12.43 -1.24
N ALA A 212 5.74 -11.26 -0.98
CA ALA A 212 5.26 -10.00 -1.53
C ALA A 212 6.36 -9.28 -2.31
N TYR A 213 5.97 -8.56 -3.36
CA TYR A 213 6.90 -7.85 -4.26
C TYR A 213 6.42 -6.43 -4.54
N ASN A 214 7.31 -5.47 -4.31
CA ASN A 214 7.08 -4.08 -4.67
C ASN A 214 7.50 -3.84 -6.13
N CYS A 215 6.51 -3.64 -7.00
CA CYS A 215 6.71 -3.17 -8.37
C CYS A 215 6.95 -1.65 -8.35
N SER A 216 8.08 -1.25 -7.79
CA SER A 216 8.35 0.13 -7.39
C SER A 216 8.42 1.11 -8.56
N PRO A 217 7.73 2.28 -8.47
CA PRO A 217 7.96 3.40 -9.38
C PRO A 217 9.34 4.06 -9.23
N SER A 218 10.08 3.76 -8.15
CA SER A 218 11.47 4.20 -8.02
C SER A 218 12.41 3.49 -9.00
N PHE A 219 11.96 2.42 -9.65
CA PHE A 219 12.68 1.81 -10.76
C PHE A 219 12.45 2.60 -12.05
N ASN A 220 13.53 2.81 -12.80
CA ASN A 220 13.39 3.12 -14.23
C ASN A 220 13.17 1.81 -15.00
N TRP A 221 11.90 1.43 -15.20
CA TRP A 221 11.53 0.13 -15.77
C TRP A 221 12.14 -0.13 -17.15
N LYS A 222 11.99 0.80 -18.09
CA LYS A 222 12.50 0.67 -19.47
C LYS A 222 14.04 0.74 -19.57
N LYS A 223 14.71 1.30 -18.56
CA LYS A 223 16.17 1.26 -18.47
C LYS A 223 16.68 -0.14 -18.07
N ASN A 224 15.90 -0.87 -17.26
CA ASN A 224 16.31 -2.15 -16.71
C ASN A 224 15.80 -3.35 -17.52
N LEU A 225 14.63 -3.22 -18.15
CA LEU A 225 13.91 -4.35 -18.76
C LEU A 225 13.38 -3.99 -20.15
N ASP A 226 13.31 -5.01 -21.01
CA ASP A 226 12.59 -4.93 -22.28
C ASP A 226 11.07 -5.10 -22.11
N ASP A 227 10.33 -4.76 -23.16
CA ASP A 227 8.85 -4.75 -23.17
C ASP A 227 8.25 -6.13 -22.94
N ALA A 228 8.89 -7.16 -23.51
CA ALA A 228 8.45 -8.54 -23.36
C ALA A 228 8.57 -9.00 -21.90
N THR A 229 9.63 -8.56 -21.20
CA THR A 229 9.87 -8.87 -19.80
C THR A 229 8.95 -8.08 -18.89
N ILE A 230 8.76 -6.78 -19.14
CA ILE A 230 7.78 -5.95 -18.41
C ILE A 230 6.38 -6.57 -18.49
N ALA A 231 5.94 -6.96 -19.69
CA ALA A 231 4.60 -7.51 -19.91
C ALA A 231 4.33 -8.83 -19.15
N LYS A 232 5.37 -9.64 -18.87
CA LYS A 232 5.24 -10.89 -18.11
C LYS A 232 5.67 -10.80 -16.65
N PHE A 233 6.24 -9.67 -16.22
CA PHE A 233 6.95 -9.54 -14.94
C PHE A 233 6.14 -10.06 -13.74
N GLN A 234 4.92 -9.56 -13.57
CA GLN A 234 4.05 -9.95 -12.46
C GLN A 234 3.59 -11.41 -12.53
N ARG A 235 3.40 -11.95 -13.74
CA ARG A 235 3.01 -13.35 -13.96
C ARG A 235 4.13 -14.29 -13.54
N GLU A 236 5.38 -13.98 -13.93
CA GLU A 236 6.57 -14.75 -13.53
C GLU A 236 6.75 -14.70 -12.00
N LEU A 237 6.63 -13.53 -11.38
CA LEU A 237 6.65 -13.38 -9.92
C LEU A 237 5.55 -14.23 -9.24
N GLY A 238 4.34 -14.23 -9.80
CA GLY A 238 3.22 -15.02 -9.29
C GLY A 238 3.50 -16.53 -9.28
N ALA A 239 4.21 -17.03 -10.29
CA ALA A 239 4.67 -18.42 -10.39
C ALA A 239 5.75 -18.77 -9.34
N MET A 240 6.60 -17.81 -8.98
CA MET A 240 7.65 -17.96 -7.95
C MET A 240 7.10 -17.94 -6.51
N GLY A 241 5.85 -17.53 -6.31
CA GLY A 241 5.21 -17.47 -5.00
C GLY A 241 4.97 -16.06 -4.45
N TYR A 242 5.24 -15.01 -5.23
CA TYR A 242 4.86 -13.63 -4.91
C TYR A 242 3.36 -13.42 -5.12
N LYS A 243 2.58 -13.65 -4.06
CA LYS A 243 1.11 -13.64 -4.09
C LYS A 243 0.50 -12.28 -3.81
N TYR A 244 1.27 -11.36 -3.23
CA TYR A 244 0.89 -9.95 -3.12
C TYR A 244 1.89 -9.10 -3.89
N GLN A 245 1.41 -8.36 -4.89
CA GLN A 245 2.25 -7.51 -5.74
C GLN A 245 1.60 -6.14 -5.84
N PHE A 246 2.37 -5.08 -5.61
CA PHE A 246 1.82 -3.74 -5.47
C PHE A 246 2.76 -2.69 -6.08
N ILE A 247 2.19 -1.57 -6.50
CA ILE A 247 2.91 -0.39 -7.00
C ILE A 247 2.74 0.71 -5.96
N THR A 248 3.75 0.95 -5.14
CA THR A 248 3.67 1.84 -3.95
C THR A 248 3.20 3.26 -4.26
N LEU A 249 3.76 3.89 -5.30
CA LEU A 249 3.54 5.31 -5.59
C LEU A 249 2.60 5.58 -6.79
N ALA A 250 1.80 4.58 -7.19
CA ALA A 250 0.92 4.69 -8.36
C ALA A 250 -0.04 5.90 -8.29
N GLY A 251 -0.68 6.09 -7.13
CA GLY A 251 -1.64 7.17 -6.93
C GLY A 251 -1.04 8.58 -7.10
N ILE A 252 0.14 8.80 -6.51
CA ILE A 252 0.84 10.10 -6.60
C ILE A 252 1.30 10.38 -8.03
N HIS A 253 1.97 9.42 -8.67
CA HIS A 253 2.46 9.60 -10.05
C HIS A 253 1.31 9.85 -11.02
N SER A 254 0.21 9.10 -10.91
CA SER A 254 -0.96 9.28 -11.77
C SER A 254 -1.61 10.65 -11.54
N MET A 255 -1.92 10.99 -10.29
CA MET A 255 -2.62 12.24 -9.95
C MET A 255 -1.81 13.49 -10.34
N TRP A 256 -0.53 13.53 -9.95
CA TRP A 256 0.28 14.73 -10.11
C TRP A 256 0.64 14.98 -11.57
N TYR A 257 0.92 13.92 -12.34
CA TYR A 257 1.20 14.06 -13.77
C TYR A 257 -0.02 14.57 -14.53
N ASN A 258 -1.19 13.96 -14.32
CA ASN A 258 -2.42 14.38 -15.01
C ASN A 258 -2.81 15.83 -14.66
N MET A 259 -2.66 16.22 -13.39
CA MET A 259 -2.91 17.62 -12.98
C MET A 259 -1.88 18.59 -13.58
N PHE A 260 -0.60 18.22 -13.64
CA PHE A 260 0.43 19.03 -14.27
C PHE A 260 0.15 19.25 -15.76
N ASP A 261 -0.13 18.18 -16.49
CA ASP A 261 -0.43 18.21 -17.93
C ASP A 261 -1.70 19.03 -18.22
N LEU A 262 -2.76 18.85 -17.42
CA LEU A 262 -3.97 19.66 -17.50
C LEU A 262 -3.68 21.14 -17.26
N ALA A 263 -2.92 21.49 -16.21
CA ALA A 263 -2.64 22.88 -15.85
C ALA A 263 -1.84 23.62 -16.94
N GLN A 264 -0.87 22.94 -17.57
CA GLN A 264 -0.07 23.51 -18.67
C GLN A 264 -0.94 23.85 -19.88
N ASP A 265 -1.83 22.93 -20.29
CA ASP A 265 -2.71 23.14 -21.43
C ASP A 265 -3.83 24.13 -21.12
N TYR A 266 -4.38 24.09 -19.90
CA TYR A 266 -5.44 24.99 -19.46
C TYR A 266 -4.97 26.45 -19.47
N MET A 267 -3.73 26.72 -19.09
CA MET A 267 -3.13 28.07 -19.18
C MET A 267 -3.14 28.61 -20.63
N GLN A 268 -3.00 27.74 -21.63
CA GLN A 268 -2.90 28.12 -23.03
C GLN A 268 -4.26 28.16 -23.75
N ARG A 269 -5.16 27.23 -23.41
CA ARG A 269 -6.38 26.93 -24.18
C ARG A 269 -7.66 27.03 -23.36
N GLY A 270 -7.57 27.29 -22.06
CA GLY A 270 -8.72 27.39 -21.15
C GLY A 270 -9.59 26.14 -21.21
N MET A 271 -10.91 26.33 -21.28
CA MET A 271 -11.90 25.24 -21.22
C MET A 271 -11.70 24.15 -22.28
N THR A 272 -11.15 24.47 -23.46
CA THR A 272 -10.87 23.44 -24.47
C THR A 272 -9.95 22.35 -23.93
N ALA A 273 -8.95 22.70 -23.12
CA ALA A 273 -8.06 21.73 -22.49
C ALA A 273 -8.78 20.85 -21.47
N TYR A 274 -9.70 21.44 -20.68
CA TYR A 274 -10.49 20.69 -19.71
C TYR A 274 -11.43 19.70 -20.40
N ILE A 275 -12.12 20.13 -21.46
CA ILE A 275 -13.04 19.28 -22.23
C ILE A 275 -12.29 18.09 -22.83
N GLU A 276 -11.20 18.34 -23.57
CA GLU A 276 -10.47 17.29 -24.29
C GLU A 276 -9.69 16.33 -23.36
N LYS A 277 -9.13 16.82 -22.24
CA LYS A 277 -8.30 15.99 -21.36
C LYS A 277 -9.06 15.32 -20.22
N VAL A 278 -10.20 15.88 -19.80
CA VAL A 278 -10.95 15.40 -18.64
C VAL A 278 -12.35 14.96 -19.07
N GLN A 279 -13.16 15.91 -19.54
CA GLN A 279 -14.60 15.68 -19.66
C GLN A 279 -14.97 14.64 -20.75
N GLU A 280 -14.45 14.79 -21.97
CA GLU A 280 -14.72 13.82 -23.04
C GLU A 280 -14.15 12.42 -22.73
N PRO A 281 -12.92 12.28 -22.20
CA PRO A 281 -12.42 10.99 -21.72
C PRO A 281 -13.29 10.35 -20.63
N GLU A 282 -13.84 11.13 -19.69
CA GLU A 282 -14.76 10.65 -18.66
C GLU A 282 -16.07 10.14 -19.28
N PHE A 283 -16.66 10.88 -20.23
CA PHE A 283 -17.85 10.42 -20.97
C PHE A 283 -17.56 9.12 -21.74
N ALA A 284 -16.44 9.05 -22.46
CA ALA A 284 -16.06 7.86 -23.22
C ALA A 284 -15.71 6.65 -22.32
N ALA A 285 -15.41 6.88 -21.04
CA ALA A 285 -15.11 5.81 -20.08
C ALA A 285 -16.37 5.18 -19.46
N ARG A 286 -17.56 5.76 -19.65
CA ARG A 286 -18.83 5.26 -19.11
C ARG A 286 -19.10 3.81 -19.49
N ASP A 287 -18.93 3.46 -20.76
CA ASP A 287 -19.14 2.10 -21.28
C ASP A 287 -18.15 1.07 -20.70
N ARG A 288 -17.07 1.54 -20.07
CA ARG A 288 -16.07 0.72 -19.36
C ARG A 288 -16.30 0.70 -17.85
N GLY A 289 -17.38 1.32 -17.36
CA GLY A 289 -17.78 1.33 -15.95
C GLY A 289 -17.36 2.57 -15.15
N TYR A 290 -16.91 3.66 -15.80
CA TYR A 290 -16.61 4.91 -15.08
C TYR A 290 -17.87 5.72 -14.77
N THR A 291 -18.06 6.13 -13.52
CA THR A 291 -19.32 6.70 -13.02
C THR A 291 -19.22 8.12 -12.46
N PHE A 292 -18.01 8.60 -12.12
CA PHE A 292 -17.82 9.94 -11.51
C PHE A 292 -18.14 11.12 -12.43
N VAL A 293 -18.35 10.87 -13.71
CA VAL A 293 -18.95 11.83 -14.65
C VAL A 293 -20.28 12.42 -14.13
N SER A 294 -21.03 11.64 -13.35
CA SER A 294 -22.17 12.09 -12.55
C SER A 294 -21.73 12.22 -11.08
N HIS A 295 -20.91 13.24 -10.82
CA HIS A 295 -20.20 13.39 -9.56
C HIS A 295 -21.11 13.57 -8.35
N GLN A 296 -22.32 14.12 -8.51
CA GLN A 296 -23.29 14.25 -7.41
C GLN A 296 -23.81 12.88 -6.98
N GLN A 297 -24.21 12.05 -7.94
CA GLN A 297 -24.60 10.66 -7.69
C GLN A 297 -23.46 9.86 -7.05
N GLU A 298 -22.24 10.03 -7.56
CA GLU A 298 -21.06 9.27 -7.13
C GLU A 298 -20.68 9.55 -5.66
N VAL A 299 -20.85 10.78 -5.20
CA VAL A 299 -20.62 11.14 -3.78
C VAL A 299 -21.82 10.89 -2.87
N GLY A 300 -22.93 10.39 -3.42
CA GLY A 300 -24.09 9.93 -2.67
C GLY A 300 -25.20 10.95 -2.46
N THR A 301 -25.29 11.99 -3.30
CA THR A 301 -26.40 12.98 -3.21
C THR A 301 -27.77 12.28 -3.23
N GLY A 302 -27.97 11.31 -4.12
CA GLY A 302 -29.23 10.54 -4.17
C GLY A 302 -29.49 9.68 -2.94
N TYR A 303 -28.45 9.07 -2.39
CA TYR A 303 -28.56 8.33 -1.13
C TYR A 303 -29.06 9.24 0.02
N PHE A 304 -28.54 10.46 0.12
CA PHE A 304 -28.99 11.40 1.15
C PHE A 304 -30.37 12.01 0.88
N ASP A 305 -30.79 12.11 -0.38
CA ASP A 305 -32.18 12.44 -0.73
C ASP A 305 -33.14 11.35 -0.26
N ASP A 306 -32.80 10.07 -0.45
CA ASP A 306 -33.59 8.94 0.06
C ASP A 306 -33.68 8.96 1.59
N VAL A 307 -32.56 9.20 2.28
CA VAL A 307 -32.53 9.36 3.74
C VAL A 307 -33.47 10.48 4.19
N THR A 308 -33.40 11.65 3.54
CA THR A 308 -34.27 12.80 3.83
C THR A 308 -35.74 12.46 3.59
N THR A 309 -36.03 11.80 2.48
CA THR A 309 -37.37 11.38 2.08
C THR A 309 -37.99 10.42 3.09
N VAL A 310 -37.23 9.42 3.57
CA VAL A 310 -37.67 8.48 4.60
C VAL A 310 -37.94 9.21 5.92
N ILE A 311 -37.01 10.05 6.39
CA ILE A 311 -37.14 10.80 7.65
C ILE A 311 -38.38 11.71 7.64
N GLN A 312 -38.67 12.35 6.50
CA GLN A 312 -39.75 13.33 6.38
C GLN A 312 -41.05 12.75 5.79
N GLY A 313 -41.13 11.43 5.62
CA GLY A 313 -42.33 10.75 5.12
C GLY A 313 -42.74 11.17 3.71
N GLY A 314 -41.77 11.41 2.82
CA GLY A 314 -41.98 11.71 1.40
C GLY A 314 -42.42 13.14 1.08
N LYS A 315 -42.30 14.08 2.02
CA LYS A 315 -42.80 15.46 1.86
C LYS A 315 -41.72 16.52 1.75
N SER A 316 -40.44 16.12 1.70
CA SER A 316 -39.33 17.07 1.61
C SER A 316 -39.43 17.86 0.31
N SER A 317 -39.30 19.18 0.42
CA SER A 317 -39.17 20.09 -0.73
C SER A 317 -37.73 20.51 -0.99
N VAL A 318 -36.77 19.88 -0.31
CA VAL A 318 -35.35 20.26 -0.30
C VAL A 318 -34.42 19.09 -0.66
N THR A 319 -34.93 18.13 -1.44
CA THR A 319 -34.08 17.12 -2.10
C THR A 319 -33.18 17.78 -3.15
N ALA A 320 -31.98 17.26 -3.33
CA ALA A 320 -30.90 17.92 -4.06
C ALA A 320 -30.80 17.51 -5.54
N LEU A 321 -31.14 16.26 -5.90
CA LEU A 321 -31.00 15.78 -7.27
C LEU A 321 -32.07 16.32 -8.22
N THR A 322 -33.32 16.40 -7.76
CA THR A 322 -34.44 16.86 -8.57
C THR A 322 -34.24 18.31 -8.99
N GLY A 323 -34.13 18.56 -10.30
CA GLY A 323 -33.85 19.88 -10.87
C GLY A 323 -32.36 20.27 -10.83
N SER A 324 -31.46 19.31 -10.63
CA SER A 324 -30.01 19.54 -10.74
C SER A 324 -29.54 19.56 -12.21
N THR A 325 -28.47 20.28 -12.50
CA THR A 325 -27.85 20.27 -13.84
C THR A 325 -27.32 18.89 -14.22
N GLU A 326 -27.00 18.05 -13.22
CA GLU A 326 -26.59 16.66 -13.46
C GLU A 326 -27.75 15.84 -14.03
N GLU A 327 -28.96 15.96 -13.48
CA GLU A 327 -30.16 15.31 -13.99
C GLU A 327 -30.48 15.74 -15.43
N GLU A 328 -30.25 17.01 -15.78
CA GLU A 328 -30.61 17.57 -17.09
C GLU A 328 -29.55 17.34 -18.19
N GLN A 329 -28.27 17.25 -17.84
CA GLN A 329 -27.17 17.36 -18.82
C GLN A 329 -26.28 16.11 -18.90
N PHE A 330 -26.39 15.15 -17.97
CA PHE A 330 -25.44 14.05 -17.83
C PHE A 330 -26.05 12.65 -18.07
N HIS A 331 -27.03 12.54 -18.97
CA HIS A 331 -27.65 11.26 -19.39
C HIS A 331 -26.68 10.26 -20.00
#